data_AF-A0A7V4UHY9-F1
#
_entry.id   AF-A0A7V4UHY9-F1
#
_cell.length_a   1.000
_cell.length_b   1.000
_cell.length_c   1.000
_cell.angle_alpha   90.00
_cell.angle_beta   90.00
_cell.angle_gamma   90.00
#
_symmetry.space_group_name_H-M   'P 1'
#
loop_
_entity.id
_entity.type
_entity.pdbx_description
1 polymer ?
#
loop_
_entity_poly.entity_id
_entity_poly.type
_entity_poly.pdbx_seq_one_letter_code
_entity_poly.pdbx_strand_id
1 'polypeptide(L)'
;NDALAVGVRWEWFRDDDGVLLRTPTSDGTLGPGDLYALTAGFNYAPHANWILRPEVRYDWADRVTPFDDQTKKYQWTVAADLVTRF
;
A
#
# COMPACT_ATOMS: atom_id res chain seq x y z
N ASN A 1 -24.20 -6.91 16.72
CA ASN A 1 -23.95 -7.84 15.60
C ASN A 1 -22.82 -7.18 14.85
N ASP A 2 -21.59 -7.41 15.34
CA ASP A 2 -20.43 -6.56 15.03
C ASP A 2 -19.38 -7.45 14.36
N ALA A 3 -19.82 -8.23 13.37
CA ALA A 3 -18.97 -9.17 12.63
C ALA A 3 -18.14 -8.46 11.54
N LEU A 4 -18.37 -7.16 11.29
CA LEU A 4 -17.71 -6.42 10.22
C LEU A 4 -17.20 -5.07 10.72
N ALA A 5 -15.92 -4.82 10.52
CA ALA A 5 -15.31 -3.49 10.66
C ALA A 5 -14.64 -3.09 9.34
N VAL A 6 -14.66 -1.82 8.99
CA VAL A 6 -14.07 -1.30 7.74
C VAL A 6 -13.05 -0.21 8.10
N GLY A 7 -11.95 -0.15 7.35
CA GLY A 7 -10.89 0.84 7.53
C GLY A 7 -10.40 1.40 6.20
N VAL A 8 -10.03 2.68 6.23
CA VAL A 8 -9.36 3.36 5.12
C VAL A 8 -8.15 4.08 5.69
N ARG A 9 -7.03 4.07 4.95
CA ARG A 9 -5.81 4.78 5.30
C ARG A 9 -5.29 5.53 4.09
N TRP A 10 -4.99 6.81 4.28
CA TRP A 10 -4.22 7.62 3.34
C TRP A 10 -2.82 7.83 3.87
N GLU A 11 -1.83 7.72 2.99
CA GLU A 11 -0.42 7.97 3.27
C GLU A 11 0.14 8.93 2.24
N TRP A 12 0.97 9.86 2.71
CA TRP A 12 1.73 10.77 1.87
C TRP A 12 3.17 10.78 2.36
N PHE A 13 4.07 10.52 1.43
CA PHE A 13 5.50 10.58 1.62
C PHE A 13 6.08 11.63 0.68
N ARG A 14 6.64 12.69 1.26
CA ARG A 14 7.26 13.79 0.52
C ARG A 14 8.75 13.53 0.37
N ASP A 15 9.22 13.34 -0.86
CA ASP A 15 10.64 13.12 -1.18
C ASP A 15 11.15 14.20 -2.16
N ASP A 16 11.15 15.45 -1.69
CA ASP A 16 11.60 16.62 -2.48
C ASP A 16 13.11 16.62 -2.74
N ASP A 17 13.89 15.92 -1.92
CA ASP A 17 15.34 15.82 -2.07
C ASP A 17 15.75 14.57 -2.88
N GLY A 18 14.80 13.70 -3.25
CA GLY A 18 15.05 12.49 -4.04
C GLY A 18 16.02 11.54 -3.34
N VAL A 19 15.81 11.25 -2.05
CA VAL A 19 16.73 10.44 -1.25
C VAL A 19 16.24 9.00 -1.09
N LEU A 20 14.92 8.78 -1.14
CA LEU A 20 14.31 7.49 -0.82
C LEU A 20 13.79 6.72 -2.02
N LEU A 21 13.42 7.40 -3.10
CA LEU A 21 13.07 6.79 -4.38
C LEU A 21 14.32 6.23 -5.10
N ARG A 22 14.92 5.20 -4.48
CA ARG A 22 16.14 4.55 -4.95
C ARG A 22 15.82 3.22 -5.62
N THR A 23 16.37 3.03 -6.81
CA THR A 23 16.09 1.86 -7.63
C THR A 23 16.94 0.65 -7.17
N PRO A 24 16.38 -0.57 -7.12
CA PRO A 24 17.17 -1.79 -6.97
C PRO A 24 17.94 -2.20 -8.25
N THR A 25 17.49 -1.75 -9.43
CA THR A 25 17.93 -2.24 -10.76
C THR A 25 18.79 -1.26 -11.56
N SER A 26 18.94 -0.01 -11.13
CA SER A 26 19.81 0.99 -11.77
C SER A 26 20.61 1.76 -10.72
N ASP A 27 21.88 2.06 -10.99
CA ASP A 27 22.80 2.85 -10.15
C ASP A 27 22.37 4.32 -9.94
N GLY A 28 21.08 4.64 -10.03
CA GLY A 28 20.53 5.99 -9.97
C GLY A 28 19.23 6.09 -9.17
N THR A 29 19.11 7.22 -8.47
CA THR A 29 17.86 7.72 -7.87
C THR A 29 16.88 8.14 -8.98
N LEU A 30 15.59 7.86 -8.81
CA LEU A 30 14.52 8.33 -9.72
C LEU A 30 14.34 9.86 -9.71
N GLY A 31 14.97 10.56 -8.76
CA GLY A 31 14.84 12.00 -8.56
C GLY A 31 13.73 12.35 -7.56
N PRO A 32 13.49 13.65 -7.34
CA PRO A 32 12.51 14.11 -6.36
C PRO A 32 11.08 13.83 -6.81
N GLY A 33 10.23 13.41 -5.87
CA GLY A 33 8.83 13.12 -6.13
C GLY A 33 8.08 12.68 -4.87
N ASP A 34 6.79 12.93 -4.85
CA ASP A 34 5.93 12.52 -3.76
C ASP A 34 5.33 11.14 -4.07
N LEU A 35 5.33 10.25 -3.07
CA LEU A 35 4.54 9.03 -3.10
C LEU A 35 3.30 9.19 -2.26
N TYR A 36 2.22 8.64 -2.76
CA TYR A 36 0.96 8.59 -2.07
C TYR A 36 0.44 7.16 -2.08
N ALA A 37 -0.31 6.82 -1.04
CA ALA A 37 -1.01 5.57 -1.00
C ALA A 37 -2.39 5.69 -0.37
N LEU A 38 -3.32 4.95 -0.93
CA LEU A 38 -4.66 4.78 -0.40
C LEU A 38 -4.90 3.30 -0.17
N THR A 39 -5.16 2.93 1.07
CA THR A 39 -5.47 1.55 1.48
C THR A 39 -6.91 1.49 1.97
N ALA A 40 -7.67 0.51 1.52
CA ALA A 40 -9.00 0.20 2.01
C ALA A 40 -9.09 -1.29 2.34
N GLY A 41 -9.73 -1.62 3.45
CA GLY A 41 -9.85 -3.01 3.88
C GLY A 41 -10.97 -3.18 4.89
N PHE A 42 -11.29 -4.43 5.19
CA PHE A 42 -12.29 -4.77 6.19
C PHE A 42 -11.88 -5.98 7.00
N ASN A 43 -12.35 -6.04 8.24
CA ASN A 43 -12.19 -7.16 9.15
C ASN A 43 -13.54 -7.85 9.28
N TYR A 44 -13.62 -9.11 8.84
CA TYR A 44 -14.81 -9.94 8.95
C TYR A 44 -14.59 -11.07 9.95
N ALA A 45 -15.42 -11.13 10.99
CA ALA A 45 -15.36 -12.08 12.09
C ALA A 45 -16.63 -12.97 12.14
N PRO A 46 -16.73 -13.99 11.26
CA PRO A 46 -17.89 -14.88 11.23
C PRO A 46 -18.01 -15.75 12.48
N HIS A 47 -16.90 -15.94 13.21
CA HIS A 47 -16.81 -16.71 14.43
C HIS A 47 -15.89 -16.00 15.43
N ALA A 48 -16.07 -16.24 16.73
CA ALA A 48 -15.26 -15.60 17.78
C ALA A 48 -13.73 -15.87 17.63
N ASN A 49 -13.40 -16.99 17.01
CA ASN A 49 -12.02 -17.46 16.87
C ASN A 49 -11.35 -17.03 15.57
N TRP A 50 -12.09 -16.56 14.55
CA TRP A 50 -11.55 -16.29 13.21
C TRP A 50 -11.85 -14.87 12.76
N ILE A 51 -10.83 -14.19 12.24
CA ILE A 51 -10.99 -12.89 11.58
C ILE A 51 -10.30 -12.93 10.23
N LEU A 52 -11.04 -12.65 9.17
CA LEU A 52 -10.54 -12.45 7.82
C LEU A 52 -10.32 -10.95 7.58
N ARG A 53 -9.14 -10.59 7.05
CA ARG A 53 -8.75 -9.20 6.83
C ARG A 53 -8.24 -8.95 5.41
N PRO A 54 -9.12 -8.88 4.40
CA PRO A 54 -8.73 -8.44 3.07
C PRO A 54 -8.48 -6.92 3.03
N GLU A 55 -7.48 -6.54 2.25
CA GLU A 55 -7.13 -5.16 1.96
C GLU A 55 -6.71 -4.98 0.50
N VAL A 56 -6.98 -3.79 -0.04
CA VAL A 56 -6.49 -3.31 -1.32
C VAL A 56 -5.78 -1.99 -1.09
N ARG A 57 -4.67 -1.81 -1.79
CA ARG A 57 -3.84 -0.63 -1.74
C ARG A 57 -3.55 -0.13 -3.14
N TYR A 58 -3.69 1.17 -3.31
CA TYR A 58 -3.30 1.90 -4.51
C TYR A 58 -2.17 2.85 -4.15
N ASP A 59 -1.01 2.64 -4.78
CA ASP A 59 0.16 3.50 -4.64
C ASP A 59 0.35 4.29 -5.93
N TRP A 60 0.67 5.58 -5.85
CA TRP A 60 1.06 6.39 -7.00
C TRP A 60 2.12 7.43 -6.65
N ALA A 61 2.90 7.81 -7.66
CA ALA A 61 3.88 8.88 -7.59
C ALA A 61 3.55 9.98 -8.61
N ASP A 62 3.92 11.22 -8.29
CA ASP A 62 3.61 12.39 -9.12
C ASP A 62 4.59 12.56 -10.30
N ARG A 63 5.87 12.66 -9.99
CA ARG A 63 6.95 13.08 -10.90
C ARG A 63 7.78 11.92 -11.41
N VAL A 64 7.83 10.82 -10.68
CA VAL A 64 8.66 9.66 -10.99
C VAL A 64 7.81 8.44 -11.38
N THR A 65 8.47 7.44 -11.98
CA THR A 65 7.90 6.13 -12.28
C THR A 65 8.61 5.07 -11.43
N PRO A 66 8.17 4.79 -10.19
CA PRO A 66 8.89 3.87 -9.31
C PRO A 66 8.47 2.41 -9.49
N PHE A 67 7.42 2.14 -10.27
CA PHE A 67 6.82 0.81 -10.39
C PHE A 67 7.08 0.20 -11.77
N ASP A 68 7.00 -1.14 -11.85
CA ASP A 68 7.10 -1.92 -13.09
C ASP A 68 8.35 -1.57 -13.92
N ASP A 69 9.52 -1.77 -13.31
CA ASP A 69 10.84 -1.42 -13.88
C ASP A 69 10.92 0.00 -14.45
N GLN A 70 10.41 0.95 -13.67
CA GLN A 70 10.36 2.37 -14.00
C GLN A 70 9.49 2.76 -15.19
N THR A 71 8.54 1.91 -15.58
CA THR A 71 7.61 2.22 -16.67
C THR A 71 6.26 2.74 -16.17
N LYS A 72 5.95 2.60 -14.87
CA LYS A 72 4.65 2.96 -14.29
C LYS A 72 4.78 3.92 -13.11
N LYS A 73 3.81 4.83 -13.02
CA LYS A 73 3.63 5.79 -11.92
C LYS A 73 2.74 5.27 -10.80
N TYR A 74 2.08 4.14 -10.99
CA TYR A 74 1.13 3.60 -10.03
C TYR A 74 1.21 2.07 -9.94
N GLN A 75 0.80 1.51 -8.80
CA GLN A 75 0.70 0.08 -8.54
C GLN A 75 -0.54 -0.23 -7.70
N TRP A 76 -1.16 -1.38 -7.99
CA TRP A 76 -2.19 -1.96 -7.13
C TRP A 76 -1.60 -3.14 -6.36
N THR A 77 -1.89 -3.20 -5.06
CA THR A 77 -1.56 -4.34 -4.20
C THR A 77 -2.83 -4.84 -3.55
N VAL A 78 -3.02 -6.15 -3.54
CA VAL A 78 -4.10 -6.81 -2.79
C VAL A 78 -3.47 -7.76 -1.78
N ALA A 79 -4.01 -7.79 -0.57
CA ALA A 79 -3.58 -8.70 0.48
C ALA A 79 -4.78 -9.21 1.25
N ALA A 80 -4.61 -10.37 1.89
CA ALA A 80 -5.58 -10.92 2.80
C ALA A 80 -4.86 -11.75 3.86
N ASP A 81 -5.31 -11.65 5.11
CA ASP A 81 -4.84 -12.50 6.19
C ASP A 81 -5.98 -13.09 7.01
N LEU A 82 -5.69 -14.22 7.68
CA LEU A 82 -6.57 -14.90 8.61
C LEU A 82 -5.93 -14.88 9.99
N VAL A 83 -6.61 -14.29 10.96
CA VAL A 83 -6.22 -14.29 12.36
C VAL A 83 -7.03 -15.33 13.11
N THR A 84 -6.34 -16.27 13.76
CA THR A 84 -6.95 -17.23 14.68
C THR A 84 -6.72 -16.79 16.13
N ARG A 85 -7.73 -17.00 16.98
CA ARG A 85 -7.71 -16.69 18.41
C ARG A 85 -8.00 -17.97 19.21
N PHE A 86 -7.25 -18.19 20.29
CA PHE A 86 -7.32 -19.36 21.16
C PHE A 86 -7.57 -18.94 22.60
#